data_AF-A0A6B3GVF6-F1
#
_entry.id   AF-A0A6B3GVF6-F1
#
_cell.length_a   1.000
_cell.length_b   1.000
_cell.length_c   1.000
_cell.angle_alpha   90.00
_cell.angle_beta   90.00
_cell.angle_gamma   90.00
#
_symmetry.space_group_name_H-M   'P 1'
#
loop_
_entity.id
_entity.type
_entity.pdbx_description
1 polymer ?
#
loop_
_entity_poly.entity_id
_entity_poly.type
_entity_poly.pdbx_seq_one_letter_code
_entity_poly.pdbx_strand_id
1 'polypeptide(L)' 'THLSLFEGDRNAFYESGAEYQLSKVGRSFIAGLLKHAAEISAVTNQWVNSYKRIWGGSSRAAGAGGEAPSYICWGHNNR' A
#
# COMPACT_ATOMS: atom_id res chain seq x y z
N THR A 1 4.27 -6.08 -0.28
CA THR A 1 4.05 -7.07 0.79
C THR A 1 2.57 -7.26 1.01
N HIS A 2 2.09 -8.51 1.07
CA HIS A 2 0.69 -8.80 1.42
C HIS A 2 0.57 -8.95 2.94
N LEU A 3 -0.44 -8.32 3.54
CA LEU A 3 -0.69 -8.34 4.98
C LEU A 3 -2.14 -8.80 5.24
N SER A 4 -2.34 -9.55 6.32
CA SER A 4 -3.65 -10.02 6.77
C SER A 4 -3.67 -10.11 8.30
N LEU A 5 -4.85 -9.96 8.90
CA LEU A 5 -5.06 -10.07 10.34
C LEU A 5 -6.05 -11.20 10.61
N PHE A 6 -5.76 -12.03 11.60
CA PHE A 6 -6.60 -13.16 11.98
C PHE A 6 -7.04 -13.06 13.44
N GLU A 7 -8.29 -13.42 13.70
CA GLU A 7 -8.85 -13.62 15.03
C GLU A 7 -9.22 -15.10 15.17
N GLY A 8 -8.35 -15.89 15.80
CA GLY A 8 -8.39 -17.35 15.69
C GLY A 8 -8.20 -17.79 14.23
N ASP A 9 -9.08 -18.65 13.74
CA ASP A 9 -9.02 -19.15 12.35
C ASP A 9 -9.73 -18.25 11.33
N ARG A 10 -10.27 -17.10 11.77
CA ARG A 10 -11.04 -16.19 10.92
C ARG A 10 -10.18 -15.01 10.47
N ASN A 11 -10.09 -14.80 9.15
CA ASN A 11 -9.47 -13.59 8.60
C ASN A 11 -10.34 -12.35 8.92
N ALA A 12 -9.83 -11.48 9.78
CA ALA A 12 -10.53 -10.29 10.27
C ALA A 12 -10.71 -9.21 9.20
N PHE A 13 -9.99 -9.26 8.07
CA PHE A 13 -10.13 -8.31 6.97
C PHE A 13 -11.26 -8.68 6.00
N TYR A 14 -11.78 -9.90 6.03
CA TYR A 14 -12.83 -10.33 5.12
C TYR A 14 -14.23 -10.09 5.70
N GLU A 15 -15.14 -9.54 4.89
CA GLU A 15 -16.56 -9.42 5.23
C GLU A 15 -17.41 -9.61 3.97
N SER A 16 -18.22 -10.67 3.95
CA SER A 16 -19.13 -10.94 2.83
C SER A 16 -20.18 -9.85 2.70
N GLY A 17 -20.41 -9.36 1.48
CA GLY A 17 -21.39 -8.31 1.18
C GLY A 17 -20.91 -6.88 1.41
N ALA A 18 -19.74 -6.68 2.03
CA ALA A 18 -19.11 -5.37 2.11
C ALA A 18 -18.49 -4.96 0.76
N GLU A 19 -18.28 -3.66 0.55
CA GLU A 19 -17.56 -3.15 -0.61
C GLU A 19 -16.15 -3.76 -0.68
N TYR A 20 -15.76 -4.27 -1.86
CA TYR A 20 -14.53 -5.05 -2.07
C TYR A 20 -14.37 -6.28 -1.15
N GLN A 21 -15.45 -6.74 -0.53
CA GLN A 21 -15.44 -7.81 0.49
C GLN A 21 -14.52 -7.50 1.69
N LEU A 22 -14.28 -6.21 1.94
CA LEU A 22 -13.33 -5.76 2.95
C LEU A 22 -14.08 -5.32 4.20
N SER A 23 -13.70 -5.86 5.35
CA SER A 23 -14.34 -5.57 6.63
C SER A 23 -14.06 -4.14 7.11
N LYS A 24 -14.83 -3.68 8.10
CA LYS A 24 -14.52 -2.42 8.80
C LYS A 24 -13.09 -2.42 9.38
N VAL A 25 -12.65 -3.54 9.95
CA VAL A 25 -11.29 -3.71 10.50
C VAL A 25 -10.24 -3.58 9.40
N GLY A 26 -10.45 -4.24 8.25
CA GLY A 26 -9.56 -4.13 7.09
C GLY A 26 -9.46 -2.70 6.56
N ARG A 27 -10.60 -1.99 6.44
CA ARG A 27 -10.61 -0.58 6.02
C ARG A 27 -9.88 0.33 7.01
N SER A 28 -10.07 0.12 8.32
CA SER A 28 -9.33 0.87 9.36
C SER A 28 -7.83 0.60 9.33
N PHE A 29 -7.42 -0.64 9.05
CA PHE A 29 -6.00 -0.98 8.88
C PHE A 29 -5.38 -0.23 7.69
N ILE A 30 -6.05 -0.23 6.53
CA ILE A 30 -5.62 0.53 5.35
C ILE A 30 -5.55 2.03 5.67
N ALA A 31 -6.55 2.59 6.36
CA ALA A 31 -6.55 3.99 6.77
C ALA A 31 -5.32 4.34 7.62
N GLY A 32 -4.93 3.45 8.55
CA GLY A 32 -3.69 3.58 9.32
C GLY A 32 -2.44 3.59 8.43
N LEU A 33 -2.34 2.65 7.48
CA LEU A 33 -1.22 2.61 6.53
C LEU A 33 -1.11 3.90 5.71
N LEU A 34 -2.22 4.42 5.19
CA LEU A 34 -2.23 5.66 4.43
C LEU A 34 -1.86 6.87 5.30
N LYS A 35 -2.37 6.92 6.54
CA LYS A 35 -2.07 7.99 7.49
C LYS A 35 -0.58 8.06 7.83
N HIS A 36 0.06 6.90 8.00
CA HIS A 36 1.46 6.78 8.43
C HIS A 36 2.43 6.48 7.27
N ALA A 37 1.98 6.54 6.01
CA ALA A 37 2.80 6.16 4.85
C ALA A 37 4.10 6.98 4.75
N ALA A 38 4.06 8.27 5.03
CA ALA A 38 5.23 9.15 4.95
C ALA A 38 6.33 8.77 5.96
N GLU A 39 5.95 8.49 7.20
CA GLU A 39 6.88 8.15 8.29
C GLU A 39 7.41 6.70 8.19
N ILE A 40 6.55 5.72 7.88
CA ILE A 40 7.01 4.32 7.70
C ILE A 40 7.90 4.16 6.46
N SER A 41 7.84 5.10 5.51
CA SER A 41 8.72 5.11 4.34
C SER A 41 10.20 5.22 4.72
N ALA A 42 10.53 5.90 5.83
CA ALA A 42 11.91 6.00 6.30
C ALA A 42 12.50 4.63 6.65
N VAL A 43 11.69 3.70 7.15
CA VAL A 43 12.11 2.34 7.50
C VAL A 43 12.00 1.40 6.30
N THR A 44 10.87 1.45 5.58
CA THR A 44 10.60 0.53 4.46
C THR A 44 11.41 0.84 3.20
N ASN A 45 11.93 2.07 3.07
CA ASN A 45 12.72 2.56 1.93
C ASN A 45 14.00 3.26 2.41
N GLN A 46 14.70 2.64 3.36
CA GLN A 46 15.81 3.23 4.13
C GLN A 46 17.01 3.82 3.38
N TRP A 47 17.21 3.51 2.09
CA TRP A 47 18.38 3.95 1.33
C TRP A 47 18.05 5.12 0.41
N VAL A 48 19.03 6.01 0.18
CA VAL A 48 18.93 7.10 -0.81
C VAL A 48 18.50 6.55 -2.19
N ASN A 49 18.99 5.36 -2.56
CA ASN A 49 18.64 4.74 -3.84
C ASN A 49 17.17 4.25 -3.90
N SER A 50 16.54 3.94 -2.77
CA SER A 50 15.12 3.54 -2.72
C SER A 50 14.21 4.65 -3.24
N TYR A 51 14.53 5.90 -2.95
CA TYR A 51 13.74 7.06 -3.40
C TYR A 51 13.88 7.33 -4.91
N LYS A 52 14.98 6.92 -5.54
CA LYS A 52 15.11 6.98 -7.01
C LYS A 52 14.10 6.06 -7.71
N ARG A 53 13.75 4.91 -7.09
CA ARG A 53 12.69 4.02 -7.56
C ARG A 53 11.30 4.62 -7.39
N ILE A 54 11.02 5.23 -6.24
CA ILE A 54 9.70 5.79 -5.90
C ILE A 54 9.40 7.03 -6.74
N TRP A 55 10.37 7.93 -6.94
CA TRP A 55 10.21 9.17 -7.72
C TRP A 55 10.38 8.97 -9.24
N GLY A 56 11.09 7.89 -9.63
CA GLY A 56 11.52 7.63 -11.01
C GLY A 56 10.40 7.63 -12.06
N GLY A 57 9.14 7.46 -11.64
CA GLY A 57 7.90 7.59 -12.41
C GLY A 57 7.71 8.88 -13.23
N SER A 58 8.45 9.94 -12.89
CA SER A 58 8.30 11.28 -13.46
C SER A 58 9.29 11.63 -14.57
N SER A 59 10.30 10.80 -14.82
CA SER A 59 11.31 11.07 -15.86
C SER A 59 10.85 10.55 -17.24
N ARG A 60 11.26 11.19 -18.33
CA ARG A 60 10.90 10.76 -19.71
C ARG A 60 11.82 9.66 -20.27
N ALA A 61 12.73 9.13 -19.47
CA ALA A 61 13.64 8.07 -19.92
C ALA A 61 12.87 6.74 -20.02
N ALA A 62 13.12 5.94 -21.06
CA ALA A 62 12.53 4.62 -21.17
C ALA A 62 12.85 3.77 -19.91
N GLY A 63 11.81 3.26 -19.24
CA GLY A 63 11.92 2.60 -17.92
C GLY A 63 11.47 3.44 -16.72
N ALA A 64 11.08 4.69 -16.96
CA ALA A 64 10.60 5.65 -15.95
C ALA A 64 9.08 5.61 -15.70
N GLY A 65 8.38 4.56 -16.13
CA GLY A 65 6.95 4.34 -15.87
C GLY A 65 6.71 3.08 -15.05
N GLY A 66 7.49 2.90 -13.98
CA GLY A 66 7.41 1.68 -13.15
C GLY A 66 6.14 1.63 -12.29
N GLU A 67 5.64 0.42 -12.02
CA GLU A 67 4.54 0.13 -11.07
C GLU A 67 4.98 0.36 -9.59
N ALA A 68 5.78 1.39 -9.34
CA ALA A 68 6.25 1.76 -8.01
C ALA A 68 5.32 2.83 -7.41
N PRO A 69 4.94 2.72 -6.13
CA PRO A 69 3.94 3.60 -5.54
C PRO A 69 4.54 4.98 -5.22
N SER A 70 4.35 5.97 -6.12
CA SER A 70 4.79 7.36 -5.92
C SER A 70 3.82 8.19 -5.08
N TYR A 71 2.59 7.71 -4.87
CA TYR A 71 1.52 8.43 -4.21
C TYR A 71 0.93 7.62 -3.05
N ILE A 72 0.47 8.33 -2.01
CA ILE A 72 -0.27 7.74 -0.90
C ILE A 72 -1.71 7.53 -1.36
N CYS A 73 -2.01 6.35 -1.85
CA CYS A 73 -3.36 5.96 -2.25
C CYS A 73 -3.57 4.45 -2.05
N TRP A 74 -4.84 4.04 -2.11
CA TRP A 74 -5.24 2.65 -2.17
C TRP A 74 -6.33 2.51 -3.23
N GLY A 75 -6.28 1.45 -4.02
CA GLY A 75 -7.29 1.16 -5.04
C GLY A 75 -7.29 -0.30 -5.43
N HIS A 76 -8.47 -0.83 -5.74
CA HIS A 76 -8.61 -2.17 -6.28
C HIS A 76 -8.10 -2.21 -7.73
N ASN A 77 -7.26 -3.19 -8.06
CA ASN A 77 -6.63 -3.31 -9.38
C ASN A 77 -5.84 -2.06 -9.83
N ASN A 78 -5.21 -1.37 -8.88
CA ASN A 78 -4.32 -0.23 -9.11
C ASN A 78 -2.88 -0.65 -8.75
N ARG A 79 -1.93 -0.43 -9.65
CA ARG A 79 -0.51 -0.75 -9.45
C ARG A 79 0.34 0.51 -9.56
#